data_AF-E6QCB0-F1
#
_entry.id   AF-E6QCB0-F1
#
_cell.length_a   1.000
_cell.length_b   1.000
_cell.length_c   1.000
_cell.angle_alpha   90.00
_cell.angle_beta   90.00
_cell.angle_gamma   90.00
#
_symmetry.space_group_name_H-M   'P 1'
#
loop_
_entity.id
_entity.type
_entity.pdbx_description
1 polymer ?
#
loop_
_entity_poly.entity_id
_entity_poly.type
_entity_poly.pdbx_seq_one_letter_code
_entity_poly.pdbx_strand_id
1 'polypeptide(L)'
;MIGLQLLQICARQVSPVTMSAIIQGESGGYPWSINVNGLPQGSMRFPNKQAAIHAATHYIRMGYKVDMGIAQVDSENLGWLHLSIPQAFDPCRNIHAAQTILLNAYHTAGAAGVRSLKGTFEGYNSGQITGDGHYAKVICRYAGVEVPAIPGGHLASWANHQVALSGDTKQSAFLPSATSPSRAPVRPVIVMPPKSWQPLNANEDFAVTGKPVGSGSMERGASSVTAIWNPA
;
A
#
# COMPACT_ATOMS: atom_id res chain seq x y z
N MET A 1 -18.27 7.11 7.25
CA MET A 1 -17.17 7.49 6.34
C MET A 1 -16.14 8.27 7.14
N ILE A 2 -14.85 8.09 6.86
CA ILE A 2 -13.84 9.07 7.26
C ILE A 2 -14.06 10.30 6.38
N GLY A 3 -14.32 11.46 6.99
CA GLY A 3 -14.46 12.71 6.25
C GLY A 3 -13.10 13.29 5.88
N LEU A 4 -13.04 14.00 4.75
CA LEU A 4 -11.90 14.86 4.37
C LEU A 4 -11.46 15.77 5.54
N GLN A 5 -12.44 16.28 6.29
CA GLN A 5 -12.25 17.10 7.48
C GLN A 5 -11.44 16.41 8.59
N LEU A 6 -11.57 15.09 8.79
CA LEU A 6 -10.76 14.36 9.78
C LEU A 6 -9.29 14.35 9.38
N LEU A 7 -9.01 14.09 8.09
CA LEU A 7 -7.65 14.10 7.56
C LEU A 7 -7.03 15.52 7.67
N GLN A 8 -7.79 16.55 7.29
CA GLN A 8 -7.36 17.94 7.38
C GLN A 8 -7.12 18.42 8.83
N ILE A 9 -7.89 17.95 9.82
CA ILE A 9 -7.71 18.34 11.22
C ILE A 9 -6.53 17.59 11.87
N CYS A 10 -6.42 16.28 11.61
CA CYS A 10 -5.55 15.37 12.34
C CYS A 10 -4.19 15.11 11.65
N ALA A 11 -4.08 15.32 10.33
CA ALA A 11 -2.86 15.17 9.54
C ALA A 11 -2.57 16.42 8.68
N ARG A 12 -2.49 17.59 9.30
CA ARG A 12 -2.31 18.91 8.65
C ARG A 12 -1.07 19.06 7.76
N GLN A 13 -0.04 18.25 7.98
CA GLN A 13 1.25 18.31 7.28
C GLN A 13 1.38 17.26 6.16
N VAL A 14 0.38 16.40 5.97
CA VAL A 14 0.33 15.39 4.91
C VAL A 14 -0.87 15.68 4.02
N SER A 15 -0.69 15.56 2.70
CA SER A 15 -1.80 15.71 1.75
C SER A 15 -2.95 14.75 2.11
N PRO A 16 -4.22 15.21 2.17
CA PRO A 16 -5.35 14.33 2.42
C PRO A 16 -5.45 13.16 1.43
N VAL A 17 -4.95 13.32 0.20
CA VAL A 17 -4.87 12.26 -0.82
C VAL A 17 -3.85 11.18 -0.42
N THR A 18 -2.68 11.58 0.10
CA THR A 18 -1.65 10.65 0.56
C THR A 18 -2.11 9.91 1.82
N MET A 19 -2.67 10.62 2.79
CA MET A 19 -3.16 10.02 4.03
C MET A 19 -4.38 9.11 3.80
N SER A 20 -5.29 9.46 2.88
CA SER A 20 -6.41 8.57 2.53
C SER A 20 -5.93 7.30 1.82
N ALA A 21 -4.95 7.40 0.92
CA ALA A 21 -4.38 6.26 0.22
C ALA A 21 -3.69 5.26 1.17
N ILE A 22 -2.99 5.76 2.19
CA ILE A 22 -2.40 4.93 3.25
C ILE A 22 -3.50 4.27 4.08
N ILE A 23 -4.44 5.03 4.64
CA ILE A 23 -5.57 4.48 5.41
C ILE A 23 -6.39 3.43 4.62
N GLN A 24 -6.47 3.59 3.29
CA GLN A 24 -7.10 2.64 2.40
C GLN A 24 -6.33 1.32 2.27
N GLY A 25 -4.99 1.36 2.28
CA GLY A 25 -4.14 0.16 2.33
C GLY A 25 -4.11 -0.51 3.71
N GLU A 26 -4.05 0.30 4.77
CA GLU A 26 -3.90 -0.17 6.15
C GLU A 26 -5.15 -0.86 6.70
N SER A 27 -6.30 -0.16 6.68
CA SER A 27 -7.52 -0.65 7.33
C SER A 27 -8.74 -0.64 6.43
N GLY A 28 -8.64 -0.07 5.23
CA GLY A 28 -9.79 0.34 4.43
C GLY A 28 -10.65 1.40 5.13
N GLY A 29 -10.03 2.21 5.99
CA GLY A 29 -10.71 3.22 6.80
C GLY A 29 -11.50 2.69 8.01
N TYR A 30 -11.19 1.49 8.51
CA TYR A 30 -11.84 0.93 9.69
C TYR A 30 -11.05 1.24 10.98
N PRO A 31 -11.62 1.97 11.96
CA PRO A 31 -10.84 2.51 13.08
C PRO A 31 -10.49 1.51 14.17
N TRP A 32 -11.10 0.32 14.15
CA TRP A 32 -10.94 -0.73 15.16
C TRP A 32 -10.40 -2.02 14.52
N SER A 33 -9.43 -1.86 13.62
CA SER A 33 -8.63 -2.96 13.08
C SER A 33 -7.39 -3.21 13.95
N ILE A 34 -6.98 -4.47 14.08
CA ILE A 34 -5.62 -4.83 14.50
C ILE A 34 -5.03 -5.81 13.49
N ASN A 35 -3.73 -5.73 13.26
CA ASN A 35 -2.96 -6.82 12.65
C ASN A 35 -1.92 -7.31 13.67
N VAL A 36 -1.58 -8.60 13.66
CA VAL A 36 -0.66 -9.20 14.63
C VAL A 36 0.50 -9.84 13.89
N ASN A 37 1.69 -9.29 14.09
CA ASN A 37 2.86 -9.66 13.31
C ASN A 37 3.30 -11.10 13.64
N GLY A 38 3.49 -11.91 12.60
CA GLY A 38 3.79 -13.34 12.71
C GLY A 38 2.57 -14.27 12.81
N LEU A 39 1.34 -13.75 12.79
CA LEU A 39 0.12 -14.56 12.79
C LEU A 39 -0.57 -14.58 11.40
N PRO A 40 -1.00 -15.75 10.88
CA PRO A 40 -1.57 -15.89 9.53
C PRO A 40 -2.97 -15.29 9.34
N GLN A 41 -3.62 -14.82 10.41
CA GLN A 41 -4.98 -14.28 10.39
C GLN A 41 -5.10 -12.94 9.65
N GLY A 42 -3.99 -12.19 9.50
CA GLY A 42 -3.99 -10.84 8.94
C GLY A 42 -4.79 -9.83 9.76
N SER A 43 -5.22 -8.74 9.12
CA SER A 43 -5.96 -7.65 9.79
C SER A 43 -7.37 -8.08 10.22
N MET A 44 -7.60 -8.10 11.53
CA MET A 44 -8.85 -8.41 12.21
C MET A 44 -9.63 -7.13 12.53
N ARG A 45 -10.94 -7.11 12.25
CA ARG A 45 -11.83 -5.98 12.56
C ARG A 45 -12.72 -6.28 13.78
N PHE A 46 -12.76 -5.36 14.74
CA PHE A 46 -13.53 -5.51 15.98
C PHE A 46 -14.76 -4.59 16.01
N PRO A 47 -15.92 -5.05 16.52
CA PRO A 47 -17.19 -4.31 16.43
C PRO A 47 -17.21 -3.00 17.25
N ASN A 48 -16.26 -2.80 18.17
CA ASN A 48 -16.13 -1.59 18.96
C ASN A 48 -14.68 -1.40 19.45
N LYS A 49 -14.38 -0.16 19.87
CA LYS A 49 -13.08 0.25 20.41
C LYS A 49 -12.58 -0.62 21.57
N GLN A 50 -13.47 -1.01 22.48
CA GLN A 50 -13.10 -1.75 23.69
C GLN A 50 -12.64 -3.18 23.36
N ALA A 51 -13.32 -3.84 22.42
CA ALA A 51 -12.92 -5.16 21.92
C ALA A 51 -11.54 -5.13 21.24
N ALA A 52 -11.25 -4.11 20.44
CA ALA A 52 -9.94 -3.93 19.82
C ALA A 52 -8.82 -3.69 20.85
N ILE A 53 -9.09 -2.86 21.88
CA ILE A 53 -8.16 -2.64 23.01
C ILE A 53 -7.86 -3.95 23.74
N HIS A 54 -8.88 -4.77 24.04
CA HIS A 54 -8.68 -6.05 24.72
C HIS A 54 -7.84 -7.01 23.87
N ALA A 55 -8.12 -7.12 22.58
CA ALA A 55 -7.36 -7.98 21.67
C ALA A 55 -5.89 -7.53 21.51
N ALA A 56 -5.65 -6.24 21.26
CA ALA A 56 -4.29 -5.72 21.16
C ALA A 56 -3.51 -5.89 22.48
N THR A 57 -4.14 -5.60 23.62
CA THR A 57 -3.53 -5.80 24.95
C THR A 57 -3.19 -7.28 25.20
N HIS A 58 -4.02 -8.22 24.73
CA HIS A 58 -3.77 -9.65 24.84
C HIS A 58 -2.53 -10.06 24.03
N TYR A 59 -2.48 -9.73 22.74
CA TYR A 59 -1.35 -10.10 21.88
C TYR A 59 -0.03 -9.43 22.27
N ILE A 60 -0.05 -8.15 22.67
CA ILE A 60 1.14 -7.44 23.17
C ILE A 60 1.66 -8.10 24.46
N ARG A 61 0.78 -8.55 25.37
CA ARG A 61 1.20 -9.30 26.57
C ARG A 61 1.78 -10.69 26.27
N MET A 62 1.48 -11.26 25.11
CA MET A 62 2.10 -12.49 24.62
C MET A 62 3.43 -12.25 23.88
N GLY A 63 3.88 -10.99 23.76
CA GLY A 63 5.13 -10.62 23.10
C GLY A 63 5.03 -10.39 21.60
N TYR A 64 3.83 -10.36 21.02
CA TYR A 64 3.64 -10.00 19.61
C TYR A 64 3.69 -8.48 19.41
N LYS A 65 4.23 -8.07 18.26
CA LYS A 65 3.99 -6.73 17.72
C LYS A 65 2.59 -6.68 17.11
N VAL A 66 1.89 -5.56 17.30
CA VAL A 66 0.49 -5.38 16.88
C VAL A 66 0.32 -4.03 16.22
N ASP A 67 -0.16 -4.03 14.98
CA ASP A 67 -0.53 -2.80 14.27
C ASP A 67 -1.96 -2.41 14.65
N MET A 68 -2.17 -1.16 15.04
CA MET A 68 -3.41 -0.74 15.69
C MET A 68 -4.10 0.41 14.97
N GLY A 69 -5.41 0.31 14.84
CA GLY A 69 -6.29 1.41 14.47
C GLY A 69 -6.30 1.75 12.98
N ILE A 70 -6.80 2.94 12.67
CA ILE A 70 -7.25 3.34 11.32
C ILE A 70 -6.13 3.42 10.28
N ALA A 71 -4.90 3.66 10.73
CA ALA A 71 -3.67 3.71 9.92
C ALA A 71 -2.63 2.68 10.42
N GLN A 72 -3.07 1.64 11.15
CA GLN A 72 -2.26 0.47 11.58
C GLN A 72 -0.89 0.87 12.18
N VAL A 73 -0.90 1.66 13.24
CA VAL A 73 0.33 2.06 13.96
C VAL A 73 0.84 0.89 14.81
N ASP A 74 2.05 0.38 14.53
CA ASP A 74 2.68 -0.69 15.31
C ASP A 74 2.90 -0.27 16.78
N SER A 75 2.56 -1.18 17.69
CA SER A 75 2.94 -1.24 19.10
C SER A 75 4.35 -0.74 19.47
N GLU A 76 5.38 -1.03 18.67
CA GLU A 76 6.76 -0.57 18.91
C GLU A 76 6.89 0.95 18.83
N ASN A 77 6.03 1.61 18.03
CA ASN A 77 6.06 3.06 17.87
C ASN A 77 5.39 3.82 19.04
N LEU A 78 4.58 3.13 19.87
CA LEU A 78 3.79 3.78 20.93
C LEU A 78 4.65 4.58 21.92
N GLY A 79 5.85 4.07 22.27
CA GLY A 79 6.73 4.69 23.25
C GLY A 79 7.21 6.08 22.82
N TRP A 80 7.75 6.19 21.61
CA TRP A 80 8.28 7.45 21.08
C TRP A 80 7.19 8.38 20.52
N LEU A 81 6.02 7.84 20.17
CA LEU A 81 4.81 8.63 19.86
C LEU A 81 4.04 9.10 21.09
N HIS A 82 4.43 8.69 22.30
CA HIS A 82 3.74 8.95 23.57
C HIS A 82 2.25 8.54 23.56
N LEU A 83 1.93 7.42 22.91
CA LEU A 83 0.57 6.88 22.82
C LEU A 83 0.37 5.67 23.74
N SER A 84 -0.82 5.56 24.33
CA SER A 84 -1.29 4.30 24.94
C SER A 84 -2.15 3.49 23.97
N ILE A 85 -2.29 2.18 24.20
CA ILE A 85 -3.13 1.28 23.37
C ILE A 85 -4.55 1.86 23.17
N PRO A 86 -5.29 2.36 24.20
CA PRO A 86 -6.58 3.01 23.99
C PRO A 86 -6.56 4.28 23.13
N GLN A 87 -5.42 4.98 23.06
CA GLN A 87 -5.24 6.17 22.22
C GLN A 87 -4.89 5.78 20.77
N ALA A 88 -4.23 4.64 20.54
CA ALA A 88 -4.03 4.10 19.19
C ALA A 88 -5.36 3.75 18.50
N PHE A 89 -6.43 3.44 19.25
CA PHE A 89 -7.80 3.30 18.74
C PHE A 89 -8.64 4.60 18.81
N ASP A 90 -8.02 5.76 18.99
CA ASP A 90 -8.65 7.05 18.66
C ASP A 90 -8.29 7.44 17.22
N PRO A 91 -9.28 7.62 16.31
CA PRO A 91 -8.99 7.89 14.90
C PRO A 91 -8.10 9.10 14.67
N CYS A 92 -8.29 10.19 15.42
CA CYS A 92 -7.52 11.42 15.19
C CYS A 92 -6.09 11.29 15.70
N ARG A 93 -5.89 10.71 16.89
CA ARG A 93 -4.54 10.45 17.43
C ARG A 93 -3.76 9.45 16.58
N ASN A 94 -4.43 8.42 16.07
CA ASN A 94 -3.83 7.43 15.18
C ASN A 94 -3.39 8.05 13.83
N ILE A 95 -4.23 8.89 13.22
CA ILE A 95 -3.90 9.64 12.00
C ILE A 95 -2.75 10.64 12.25
N HIS A 96 -2.72 11.28 13.42
CA HIS A 96 -1.61 12.17 13.79
C HIS A 96 -0.29 11.40 13.97
N ALA A 97 -0.32 10.22 14.60
CA ALA A 97 0.83 9.33 14.68
C ALA A 97 1.32 8.87 13.29
N ALA A 98 0.40 8.47 12.41
CA ALA A 98 0.72 8.11 11.03
C ALA A 98 1.40 9.28 10.28
N GLN A 99 0.91 10.52 10.46
CA GLN A 99 1.60 11.71 9.95
C GLN A 99 3.04 11.80 10.50
N THR A 100 3.25 11.61 11.80
CA THR A 100 4.59 11.71 12.41
C THR A 100 5.54 10.66 11.85
N ILE A 101 5.09 9.41 11.69
CA ILE A 101 5.87 8.32 11.05
C ILE A 101 6.19 8.69 9.60
N LEU A 102 5.21 9.15 8.82
CA LEU A 102 5.39 9.54 7.41
C LEU A 102 6.38 10.69 7.23
N LEU A 103 6.32 11.72 8.08
CA LEU A 103 7.26 12.83 8.01
C LEU A 103 8.69 12.35 8.33
N ASN A 104 8.86 11.48 9.33
CA ASN A 104 10.16 10.90 9.65
C ASN A 104 10.72 10.04 8.50
N ALA A 105 9.88 9.21 7.87
CA ALA A 105 10.25 8.43 6.69
C ALA A 105 10.58 9.34 5.48
N TYR A 106 9.82 10.42 5.28
CA TYR A 106 10.05 11.40 4.21
C TYR A 106 11.37 12.17 4.38
N HIS A 107 11.70 12.58 5.62
CA HIS A 107 12.98 13.20 5.93
C HIS A 107 14.15 12.22 5.77
N THR A 108 14.00 10.97 6.24
CA THR A 108 14.99 9.91 6.02
C THR A 108 15.20 9.63 4.53
N ALA A 109 14.13 9.66 3.73
CA ALA A 109 14.17 9.54 2.27
C ALA A 109 14.65 10.82 1.54
N GLY A 110 15.20 11.81 2.26
CA GLY A 110 15.84 13.00 1.73
C GLY A 110 14.93 14.21 1.44
N ALA A 111 13.64 14.15 1.80
CA ALA A 111 12.66 15.24 1.69
C ALA A 111 12.60 15.98 0.32
N ALA A 112 12.93 15.28 -0.77
CA ALA A 112 13.12 15.82 -2.11
C ALA A 112 11.82 15.87 -2.95
N GLY A 113 10.69 16.18 -2.30
CA GLY A 113 9.36 16.19 -2.91
C GLY A 113 8.95 14.80 -3.40
N VAL A 114 8.37 14.74 -4.61
CA VAL A 114 7.87 13.50 -5.23
C VAL A 114 8.93 12.39 -5.29
N ARG A 115 10.22 12.73 -5.46
CA ARG A 115 11.32 11.75 -5.51
C ARG A 115 11.46 10.93 -4.23
N SER A 116 11.12 11.51 -3.08
CA SER A 116 11.20 10.83 -1.78
C SER A 116 9.96 9.99 -1.45
N LEU A 117 8.85 10.12 -2.19
CA LEU A 117 7.59 9.43 -1.86
C LEU A 117 7.72 7.90 -1.85
N LYS A 118 8.49 7.32 -2.79
CA LYS A 118 8.77 5.88 -2.81
C LYS A 118 9.38 5.42 -1.47
N GLY A 119 10.49 6.03 -1.08
CA GLY A 119 11.16 5.72 0.20
C GLY A 119 10.34 6.11 1.43
N THR A 120 9.45 7.11 1.32
CA THR A 120 8.52 7.49 2.38
C THR A 120 7.51 6.38 2.67
N PHE A 121 6.92 5.80 1.63
CA PHE A 121 5.96 4.71 1.78
C PHE A 121 6.64 3.42 2.22
N GLU A 122 7.83 3.12 1.69
CA GLU A 122 8.66 1.98 2.15
C GLU A 122 9.03 2.12 3.63
N GLY A 123 9.47 3.31 4.05
CA GLY A 123 9.81 3.61 5.44
C GLY A 123 8.60 3.63 6.38
N TYR A 124 7.40 3.92 5.88
CA TYR A 124 6.16 3.81 6.66
C TYR A 124 5.82 2.35 6.99
N ASN A 125 5.86 1.47 5.99
CA ASN A 125 5.49 0.06 6.17
C ASN A 125 6.56 -0.78 6.88
N SER A 126 7.84 -0.50 6.64
CA SER A 126 8.96 -1.37 7.07
C SER A 126 9.99 -0.72 7.99
N GLY A 127 9.93 0.59 8.19
CA GLY A 127 11.01 1.37 8.79
C GLY A 127 12.25 1.58 7.90
N GLN A 128 12.33 0.92 6.75
CA GLN A 128 13.43 1.06 5.77
C GLN A 128 12.97 1.84 4.55
N ILE A 129 13.74 2.85 4.13
CA ILE A 129 13.41 3.68 2.94
C ILE A 129 13.71 2.97 1.60
N THR A 130 14.20 1.74 1.64
CA THR A 130 14.51 0.88 0.49
C THR A 130 14.23 -0.57 0.83
N GLY A 131 13.53 -1.29 -0.06
CA GLY A 131 13.32 -2.73 0.02
C GLY A 131 11.88 -3.17 -0.23
N ASP A 132 10.92 -2.24 -0.19
CA ASP A 132 9.48 -2.53 -0.30
C ASP A 132 8.81 -1.70 -1.42
N GLY A 133 9.42 -1.75 -2.61
CA GLY A 133 8.86 -1.11 -3.80
C GLY A 133 7.47 -1.63 -4.20
N HIS A 134 6.94 -2.66 -3.53
CA HIS A 134 5.57 -3.13 -3.69
C HIS A 134 4.57 -2.23 -2.95
N TYR A 135 4.77 -2.01 -1.65
CA TYR A 135 3.88 -1.16 -0.85
C TYR A 135 3.77 0.26 -1.44
N ALA A 136 4.89 0.85 -1.84
CA ALA A 136 4.89 2.16 -2.51
C ALA A 136 4.01 2.22 -3.76
N LYS A 137 4.00 1.16 -4.60
CA LYS A 137 3.13 1.06 -5.77
C LYS A 137 1.65 0.91 -5.38
N VAL A 138 1.36 0.17 -4.31
CA VAL A 138 0.00 -0.01 -3.76
C VAL A 138 -0.57 1.33 -3.29
N ILE A 139 0.20 2.13 -2.54
CA ILE A 139 -0.24 3.47 -2.10
C ILE A 139 -0.46 4.42 -3.28
N CYS A 140 0.44 4.45 -4.27
CA CYS A 140 0.23 5.22 -5.50
C CYS A 140 -1.07 4.81 -6.20
N ARG A 141 -1.36 3.51 -6.32
CA ARG A 141 -2.62 3.02 -6.91
C ARG A 141 -3.85 3.46 -6.11
N TYR A 142 -3.81 3.45 -4.78
CA TYR A 142 -4.93 3.95 -3.96
C TYR A 142 -5.11 5.47 -4.05
N ALA A 143 -4.05 6.22 -4.34
CA ALA A 143 -4.11 7.66 -4.66
C ALA A 143 -4.62 7.95 -6.09
N GLY A 144 -4.92 6.93 -6.90
CA GLY A 144 -5.32 7.08 -8.31
C GLY A 144 -4.14 7.35 -9.26
N VAL A 145 -2.90 7.16 -8.80
CA VAL A 145 -1.71 7.26 -9.65
C VAL A 145 -1.49 5.92 -10.35
N GLU A 146 -1.88 5.85 -11.62
CA GLU A 146 -1.53 4.73 -12.50
C GLU A 146 -0.07 4.84 -12.94
N VAL A 147 0.63 3.70 -13.03
CA VAL A 147 1.96 3.66 -13.67
C VAL A 147 1.72 3.74 -15.18
N PRO A 148 2.19 4.79 -15.88
CA PRO A 148 1.96 4.92 -17.31
C PRO A 148 2.71 3.82 -18.07
N ALA A 149 2.25 3.52 -19.29
CA ALA A 149 3.01 2.69 -20.21
C ALA A 149 4.42 3.30 -20.43
N ILE A 150 5.44 2.45 -20.53
CA ILE A 150 6.81 2.89 -20.83
C ILE A 150 6.78 3.65 -22.17
N PRO A 151 7.19 4.93 -22.25
CA PRO A 151 7.20 5.67 -23.50
C PRO A 151 8.11 5.00 -24.53
N GLY A 152 7.55 4.60 -25.68
CA GLY A 152 8.28 3.81 -26.70
C GLY A 152 8.52 2.35 -26.32
N GLY A 153 7.96 1.87 -25.21
CA GLY A 153 8.05 0.46 -24.81
C GLY A 153 7.20 -0.44 -25.71
N HIS A 154 7.74 -1.63 -26.00
CA HIS A 154 7.01 -2.68 -26.71
C HIS A 154 6.53 -3.76 -25.71
N LEU A 155 5.45 -4.45 -26.05
CA LEU A 155 5.09 -5.70 -25.37
C LEU A 155 6.24 -6.69 -25.53
N ALA A 156 6.59 -7.39 -24.45
CA ALA A 156 7.55 -8.48 -24.52
C ALA A 156 7.05 -9.55 -25.51
N SER A 157 7.95 -10.22 -26.22
CA SER A 157 7.59 -11.18 -27.29
C SER A 157 6.61 -12.26 -26.82
N TRP A 158 6.75 -12.73 -25.57
CA TRP A 158 5.82 -13.69 -24.97
C TRP A 158 4.40 -13.16 -24.76
N ALA A 159 4.22 -11.85 -24.58
CA ALA A 159 2.90 -11.23 -24.38
C ALA A 159 2.10 -11.13 -25.70
N ASN A 160 2.75 -11.33 -26.84
CA ASN A 160 2.10 -11.45 -28.15
C ASN A 160 1.71 -12.91 -28.49
N HIS A 161 2.12 -13.90 -27.69
CA HIS A 161 1.60 -15.26 -27.86
C HIS A 161 0.18 -15.35 -27.30
N GLN A 162 -0.78 -15.67 -28.16
CA GLN A 162 -2.11 -16.07 -27.69
C GLN A 162 -1.97 -17.38 -26.92
N VAL A 163 -2.03 -17.31 -25.59
CA VAL A 163 -2.31 -18.48 -24.76
C VAL A 163 -3.73 -18.91 -25.10
N ALA A 164 -3.85 -20.01 -25.85
CA ALA A 164 -5.12 -20.67 -26.04
C ALA A 164 -5.63 -21.09 -24.65
N LEU A 165 -6.65 -20.39 -24.15
CA LEU A 165 -7.47 -20.91 -23.07
C LEU A 165 -8.16 -22.15 -23.64
N SER A 166 -7.64 -23.33 -23.30
CA SER A 166 -8.18 -24.63 -23.72
C SER A 166 -9.55 -24.88 -23.10
N GLY A 167 -10.56 -24.16 -23.58
CA GLY A 167 -11.95 -24.52 -23.43
C GLY A 167 -12.26 -25.62 -24.44
N ASP A 168 -12.28 -26.86 -23.97
CA ASP A 168 -12.86 -27.98 -24.72
C ASP A 168 -14.33 -27.67 -25.03
N THR A 169 -14.56 -27.07 -26.18
CA THR A 169 -15.90 -26.76 -26.69
C THR A 169 -15.92 -27.03 -28.18
N LYS A 170 -16.50 -28.18 -28.54
CA LYS A 170 -16.90 -28.48 -29.92
C LYS A 170 -17.79 -27.35 -30.42
N GLN A 171 -17.50 -26.85 -31.62
CA GLN A 171 -18.35 -25.89 -32.30
C GLN A 171 -19.76 -26.47 -32.47
N SER A 172 -20.75 -25.74 -31.96
CA SER A 172 -22.12 -25.80 -32.49
C SER A 172 -22.54 -24.37 -32.77
N ALA A 173 -22.83 -24.07 -34.03
CA ALA A 173 -23.16 -22.73 -34.48
C ALA A 173 -24.55 -22.32 -33.98
N PHE A 174 -24.67 -21.16 -33.36
CA PHE A 174 -25.94 -20.49 -33.13
C PHE A 174 -25.83 -19.00 -33.49
N LEU A 175 -26.71 -18.57 -34.39
CA LEU A 175 -26.84 -17.18 -34.82
C LEU A 175 -27.44 -16.32 -33.69
N PRO A 176 -27.13 -15.01 -33.61
CA PRO A 176 -27.64 -14.16 -32.56
C PRO A 176 -29.09 -13.71 -32.84
N SER A 177 -30.03 -14.16 -32.02
CA SER A 177 -31.35 -13.52 -31.90
C SER A 177 -31.30 -12.46 -30.79
N ALA A 178 -31.81 -11.27 -31.08
CA ALA A 178 -31.83 -10.16 -30.14
C ALA A 178 -32.96 -10.29 -29.11
N THR A 179 -32.61 -10.31 -27.82
CA THR A 179 -33.49 -9.94 -26.71
C THR A 179 -32.66 -9.61 -25.46
N SER A 180 -33.00 -8.51 -24.77
CA SER A 180 -32.54 -8.28 -23.39
C SER A 180 -33.17 -9.34 -22.47
N PRO A 181 -32.52 -9.74 -21.35
CA PRO A 181 -32.84 -9.03 -20.11
C PRO A 181 -31.77 -9.06 -18.98
N SER A 182 -32.11 -8.31 -17.93
CA SER A 182 -31.82 -8.61 -16.51
C SER A 182 -30.47 -8.24 -15.90
N ARG A 183 -30.60 -7.64 -14.72
CA ARG A 183 -29.56 -7.08 -13.86
C ARG A 183 -28.99 -8.18 -12.97
N ALA A 184 -27.80 -8.68 -13.26
CA ALA A 184 -27.13 -9.67 -12.43
C ALA A 184 -26.81 -9.12 -11.02
N PRO A 185 -26.92 -9.93 -9.94
CA PRO A 185 -26.63 -9.47 -8.59
C PRO A 185 -25.12 -9.31 -8.37
N VAL A 186 -24.72 -8.15 -7.85
CA VAL A 186 -23.33 -7.90 -7.44
C VAL A 186 -23.00 -8.78 -6.23
N ARG A 187 -22.14 -9.78 -6.45
CA ARG A 187 -21.56 -10.57 -5.35
C ARG A 187 -20.54 -9.71 -4.57
N PRO A 188 -20.43 -9.86 -3.25
CA PRO A 188 -19.39 -9.17 -2.50
C PRO A 188 -18.01 -9.68 -2.94
N VAL A 189 -17.13 -8.77 -3.35
CA VAL A 189 -15.73 -9.10 -3.60
C VAL A 189 -15.07 -9.35 -2.25
N ILE A 190 -14.62 -10.59 -2.03
CA ILE A 190 -13.71 -10.90 -0.93
C ILE A 190 -12.39 -10.21 -1.27
N VAL A 191 -12.11 -9.09 -0.60
CA VAL A 191 -10.82 -8.41 -0.72
C VAL A 191 -9.79 -9.27 -0.02
N MET A 192 -8.96 -9.97 -0.78
CA MET A 192 -7.78 -10.63 -0.24
C MET A 192 -6.89 -9.58 0.45
N PRO A 193 -6.28 -9.90 1.61
CA PRO A 193 -5.27 -9.01 2.19
C PRO A 193 -4.10 -8.83 1.20
N PRO A 194 -3.44 -7.66 1.17
CA PRO A 194 -2.32 -7.40 0.28
C PRO A 194 -1.14 -8.35 0.55
N LYS A 195 -0.28 -8.53 -0.47
CA LYS A 195 0.77 -9.56 -0.52
C LYS A 195 1.97 -9.35 0.43
N SER A 196 1.94 -8.36 1.32
CA SER A 196 3.02 -8.09 2.29
C SER A 196 3.12 -9.13 3.43
N TRP A 197 2.19 -10.10 3.51
CA TRP A 197 2.06 -11.06 4.60
C TRP A 197 2.57 -12.48 4.31
N GLN A 198 3.48 -12.63 3.34
CA GLN A 198 4.26 -13.86 3.16
C GLN A 198 5.75 -13.51 3.04
N PRO A 199 6.66 -14.25 3.71
CA PRO A 199 8.09 -14.10 3.44
C PRO A 199 8.38 -14.53 2.00
N LEU A 200 9.22 -13.77 1.29
CA LEU A 200 9.69 -14.16 -0.03
C LEU A 200 10.51 -15.45 0.07
N ASN A 201 10.21 -16.42 -0.78
CA ASN A 201 11.09 -17.58 -0.95
C ASN A 201 12.33 -17.12 -1.73
N ALA A 202 13.51 -17.62 -1.36
CA ALA A 202 14.82 -17.18 -1.90
C ALA A 202 15.06 -17.41 -3.42
N ASN A 203 14.02 -17.82 -4.16
CA ASN A 203 14.06 -18.11 -5.59
C ASN A 203 13.36 -17.04 -6.45
N GLU A 204 12.83 -15.96 -5.85
CA GLU A 204 12.17 -14.85 -6.58
C GLU A 204 13.06 -13.61 -6.76
N ASP A 205 14.28 -13.61 -6.23
CA ASP A 205 15.28 -12.57 -6.47
C ASP A 205 15.92 -12.72 -7.86
N PHE A 206 15.60 -11.79 -8.77
CA PHE A 206 16.30 -11.67 -10.04
C PHE A 206 17.71 -11.12 -9.84
N ALA A 207 18.72 -11.99 -10.01
CA ALA A 207 20.12 -11.59 -9.94
C ALA A 207 20.48 -10.57 -11.04
N VAL A 208 20.75 -9.33 -10.66
CA VAL A 208 21.30 -8.29 -11.54
C VAL A 208 22.83 -8.32 -11.46
N THR A 209 23.49 -8.78 -12.52
CA THR A 209 24.94 -8.66 -12.68
C THR A 209 25.28 -7.33 -13.36
N GLY A 210 25.96 -6.43 -12.64
CA GLY A 210 26.45 -5.15 -13.17
C GLY A 210 27.95 -5.16 -13.48
N LYS A 211 28.33 -4.58 -14.62
CA LYS A 211 29.71 -4.12 -14.91
C LYS A 211 29.70 -2.58 -15.06
N PRO A 212 30.71 -1.84 -14.54
CA PRO A 212 30.64 -0.37 -14.48
C PRO A 212 31.44 0.37 -15.58
N VAL A 213 30.80 1.36 -16.24
CA VAL A 213 31.35 2.53 -17.00
C VAL A 213 30.18 3.56 -17.11
N GLY A 214 30.31 4.90 -17.05
CA GLY A 214 31.45 5.81 -16.83
C GLY A 214 31.02 7.31 -16.76
N SER A 215 31.97 8.24 -16.81
CA SER A 215 31.81 9.71 -16.63
C SER A 215 31.26 10.51 -17.83
N GLY A 216 30.49 11.59 -17.58
CA GLY A 216 30.07 12.62 -18.57
C GLY A 216 29.27 13.79 -17.94
N SER A 217 29.17 14.97 -18.57
CA SER A 217 28.83 16.26 -17.91
C SER A 217 27.77 17.16 -18.59
N MET A 218 27.01 17.94 -17.78
CA MET A 218 26.12 19.09 -18.12
C MET A 218 24.94 18.81 -19.10
N GLU A 219 23.79 19.51 -19.13
CA GLU A 219 23.37 20.83 -18.61
C GLU A 219 21.85 20.87 -18.24
N ARG A 220 21.24 22.06 -18.01
CA ARG A 220 19.88 22.23 -17.41
C ARG A 220 18.71 22.22 -18.42
N GLY A 221 17.56 21.63 -18.03
CA GLY A 221 16.27 21.70 -18.75
C GLY A 221 15.06 21.45 -17.83
N ALA A 222 13.86 21.94 -18.22
CA ALA A 222 12.68 22.04 -17.36
C ALA A 222 12.10 20.70 -16.83
N SER A 223 11.66 20.67 -15.58
CA SER A 223 11.10 19.48 -14.93
C SER A 223 9.66 19.16 -15.35
N SER A 224 9.50 18.02 -16.01
CA SER A 224 8.23 17.32 -16.21
C SER A 224 8.08 16.15 -15.23
N VAL A 225 6.84 15.77 -14.93
CA VAL A 225 6.48 14.70 -13.97
C VAL A 225 6.98 13.29 -14.39
N THR A 226 7.45 13.14 -15.63
CA THR A 226 7.94 11.86 -16.19
C THR A 226 9.30 11.39 -15.67
N ALA A 227 10.07 12.22 -14.96
CA ALA A 227 11.43 11.88 -14.48
C ALA A 227 11.50 10.85 -13.32
N ILE A 228 10.39 10.19 -12.98
CA ILE A 228 10.26 9.25 -11.85
C ILE A 228 10.78 7.84 -12.18
N TRP A 229 10.92 7.50 -13.48
CA TRP A 229 11.00 6.11 -13.95
C TRP A 229 12.22 5.73 -14.78
N ASN A 230 13.34 6.44 -14.68
CA ASN A 230 14.63 6.00 -15.24
C ASN A 230 15.76 6.17 -14.22
N PRO A 231 16.38 5.09 -13.72
CA PRO A 231 17.70 5.19 -13.08
C PRO A 231 18.78 5.42 -14.14
N ALA A 232 19.83 6.13 -13.75
CA ALA A 232 21.11 6.20 -14.46
C ALA A 232 22.09 5.18 -13.86
#